data_AF-A0AAW7Z9F0-F1
#
_entry.id   AF-A0AAW7Z9F0-F1
#
_cell.length_a   1.000
_cell.length_b   1.000
_cell.length_c   1.000
_cell.angle_alpha   90.00
_cell.angle_beta   90.00
_cell.angle_gamma   90.00
#
_symmetry.space_group_name_H-M   'P 1'
#
loop_
_entity.id
_entity.type
_entity.pdbx_description
1 polymer ?
#
loop_
_entity_poly.entity_id
_entity_poly.type
_entity_poly.pdbx_seq_one_letter_code
_entity_poly.pdbx_strand_id
1 'polypeptide(L)'
;MKFYFSTRNIPQLKGLPLTERVKRLDRAASRMTVPEKTLMNVLKLLVFIPAFVLILQTASNWTSLLWAGLVFLLYPLLVKPIQHSICAKYLAPNSDKEHA
;
A
#
# COMPACT_ATOMS: atom_id res chain seq x y z
N MET A 1 -9.46 -10.64 6.91
CA MET A 1 -8.47 -10.32 5.87
C MET A 1 -7.11 -10.14 6.54
N LYS A 2 -6.03 -10.72 6.01
CA LYS A 2 -4.68 -10.50 6.57
C LYS A 2 -4.10 -9.22 5.98
N PHE A 3 -3.70 -8.29 6.83
CA PHE A 3 -2.99 -7.08 6.43
C PHE A 3 -1.49 -7.37 6.38
N TYR A 4 -0.84 -7.03 5.26
CA TYR A 4 0.58 -7.32 5.05
C TYR A 4 1.38 -6.02 5.05
N PHE A 5 1.99 -5.69 6.19
CA PHE A 5 2.86 -4.51 6.31
C PHE A 5 4.17 -4.65 5.52
N SER A 6 4.56 -5.87 5.17
CA SER A 6 5.77 -6.15 4.40
C SER A 6 5.50 -7.21 3.33
N THR A 7 6.13 -7.05 2.18
CA THR A 7 6.10 -8.01 1.07
C THR A 7 6.72 -9.36 1.44
N ARG A 8 7.58 -9.40 2.48
CA ARG A 8 8.14 -10.63 3.06
C ARG A 8 7.11 -11.48 3.79
N ASN A 9 6.05 -10.87 4.31
CA ASN A 9 5.02 -11.55 5.08
C ASN A 9 3.98 -12.22 4.17
N ILE A 10 4.01 -11.94 2.87
CA ILE A 10 3.12 -12.53 1.87
C ILE A 10 3.64 -13.94 1.55
N PRO A 11 2.89 -15.01 1.88
CA PRO A 11 3.36 -16.38 1.66
C PRO A 11 3.73 -16.68 0.21
N GLN A 12 3.00 -16.10 -0.76
CA GLN A 12 3.22 -16.26 -2.20
C GLN A 12 4.49 -15.55 -2.72
N LEU A 13 5.15 -14.75 -1.90
CA LEU A 13 6.37 -14.01 -2.28
C LEU A 13 7.59 -14.39 -1.43
N LYS A 14 7.41 -15.38 -0.54
CA LYS A 14 8.48 -15.88 0.33
C LYS A 14 9.57 -16.52 -0.53
N GLY A 15 10.83 -16.31 -0.16
CA GLY A 15 11.99 -16.88 -0.88
C GLY A 15 12.50 -16.07 -2.08
N LEU A 16 11.68 -15.22 -2.71
CA LEU A 16 12.09 -14.44 -3.89
C LEU A 16 13.00 -13.25 -3.54
N PRO A 17 13.89 -12.80 -4.45
CA PRO A 17 14.62 -11.54 -4.27
C PRO A 17 13.69 -10.33 -4.30
N LEU A 18 14.08 -9.22 -3.67
CA LEU A 18 13.24 -8.01 -3.52
C LEU A 18 12.68 -7.52 -4.85
N THR A 19 13.52 -7.44 -5.88
CA THR A 19 13.16 -6.99 -7.23
C THR A 19 12.02 -7.82 -7.81
N GLU A 20 12.05 -9.14 -7.59
CA GLU A 20 11.04 -10.05 -8.13
C GLU A 20 9.74 -9.99 -7.35
N ARG A 21 9.80 -9.80 -6.01
CA ARG A 21 8.61 -9.53 -5.20
C ARG A 21 7.88 -8.27 -5.68
N VAL A 22 8.62 -7.19 -5.96
CA VAL A 22 8.06 -5.94 -6.47
C VAL A 22 7.44 -6.16 -7.85
N LYS A 23 8.14 -6.84 -8.77
CA LYS A 23 7.63 -7.13 -10.12
C LYS A 23 6.35 -8.00 -10.11
N ARG A 24 6.25 -8.95 -9.18
CA ARG A 24 5.02 -9.76 -9.01
C ARG A 24 3.89 -8.97 -8.38
N LEU A 25 4.18 -8.12 -7.39
CA LEU A 25 3.19 -7.22 -6.81
C LEU A 25 2.66 -6.19 -7.80
N ASP A 26 3.50 -5.68 -8.68
CA ASP A 26 3.10 -4.73 -9.73
C ASP A 26 2.15 -5.40 -10.75
N ARG A 27 2.48 -6.62 -11.18
CA ARG A 27 1.57 -7.45 -11.98
C ARG A 27 0.27 -7.80 -11.27
N ALA A 28 0.28 -7.98 -9.95
CA ALA A 28 -0.93 -8.21 -9.17
C ALA A 28 -1.76 -6.92 -9.03
N ALA A 29 -1.11 -5.77 -8.89
CA ALA A 29 -1.77 -4.47 -8.80
C ALA A 29 -2.50 -4.09 -10.10
N SER A 30 -1.94 -4.43 -11.27
CA SER A 30 -2.60 -4.17 -12.55
C SER A 30 -3.91 -4.96 -12.71
N ARG A 31 -4.00 -6.14 -12.07
CA ARG A 31 -5.18 -7.03 -12.06
C ARG A 31 -6.27 -6.63 -11.07
N MET A 32 -6.06 -5.60 -10.24
CA MET A 32 -7.11 -5.11 -9.35
C MET A 32 -8.35 -4.70 -10.14
N THR A 33 -9.52 -5.08 -9.63
CA THR A 33 -10.81 -4.66 -10.20
C THR A 33 -11.01 -3.15 -10.08
N VAL A 34 -11.94 -2.60 -10.87
CA VAL A 34 -12.27 -1.16 -10.81
C VAL A 34 -12.67 -0.71 -9.40
N PRO A 35 -13.56 -1.41 -8.66
CA PRO A 35 -13.91 -1.02 -7.28
C PRO A 35 -12.71 -0.98 -6.34
N GLU A 36 -11.78 -1.93 -6.46
CA GLU A 36 -10.59 -1.99 -5.61
C GLU A 36 -9.58 -0.87 -5.94
N LYS A 37 -9.40 -0.53 -7.22
CA LYS A 37 -8.62 0.63 -7.64
C LYS A 37 -9.24 1.94 -7.13
N THR A 38 -10.55 2.07 -7.25
CA THR A 38 -11.29 3.22 -6.72
C THR A 38 -11.14 3.32 -5.21
N LEU A 39 -11.28 2.22 -4.47
CA LEU A 39 -11.06 2.18 -3.02
C LEU A 39 -9.65 2.66 -2.64
N MET A 40 -8.62 2.22 -3.37
CA MET A 40 -7.24 2.68 -3.14
C MET A 40 -7.04 4.17 -3.42
N ASN A 41 -7.69 4.71 -4.45
CA ASN A 41 -7.63 6.13 -4.73
C ASN A 41 -8.43 6.96 -3.72
N VAL A 42 -9.59 6.49 -3.29
CA VAL A 42 -10.39 7.14 -2.22
C VAL A 42 -9.58 7.14 -0.92
N LEU A 43 -8.92 6.04 -0.57
CA LEU A 43 -8.10 5.97 0.62
C LEU A 43 -6.91 6.95 0.56
N LYS A 44 -6.23 7.04 -0.60
CA LYS A 44 -5.19 8.07 -0.82
C LYS A 44 -5.76 9.47 -0.64
N LEU A 45 -6.92 9.74 -1.24
CA LEU A 45 -7.58 11.04 -1.17
C LEU A 45 -7.93 11.42 0.27
N LEU A 46 -8.46 10.47 1.06
CA LEU A 46 -8.77 10.67 2.49
C LEU A 46 -7.54 11.03 3.33
N VAL A 47 -6.34 10.60 2.93
CA VAL A 47 -5.09 11.02 3.59
C VAL A 47 -4.58 12.35 3.03
N PHE A 48 -4.72 12.59 1.74
CA PHE A 48 -4.29 13.84 1.12
C PHE A 48 -5.10 15.06 1.59
N ILE A 49 -6.42 14.96 1.70
CA ILE A 49 -7.28 16.07 2.15
C ILE A 49 -6.80 16.67 3.49
N PRO A 50 -6.67 15.91 4.58
CA PRO A 50 -6.21 16.45 5.86
C PRO A 50 -4.76 16.94 5.79
N ALA A 51 -3.88 16.26 5.04
CA ALA A 51 -2.52 16.73 4.82
C ALA A 51 -2.50 18.13 4.17
N PHE A 52 -3.31 18.35 3.13
CA PHE A 52 -3.42 19.66 2.47
C PHE A 52 -4.01 20.73 3.40
N VAL A 53 -5.03 20.40 4.19
CA VAL A 53 -5.61 21.34 5.18
C VAL A 53 -4.56 21.77 6.21
N LEU A 54 -3.74 20.84 6.70
CA LEU A 54 -2.65 21.15 7.65
C LEU A 54 -1.55 21.99 7.00
N ILE A 55 -1.21 21.71 5.74
CA ILE A 55 -0.25 22.54 4.98
C ILE A 55 -0.79 23.97 4.84
N LEU A 56 -2.06 24.15 4.47
CA LEU A 56 -2.65 25.49 4.35
C LEU A 56 -2.69 26.25 5.67
N GLN A 57 -2.93 25.56 6.79
CA GLN A 57 -2.88 26.18 8.13
C GLN A 57 -1.46 26.59 8.57
N THR A 58 -0.41 26.12 7.89
CA THR A 58 0.99 26.43 8.25
C THR A 58 1.28 27.94 8.21
N ALA A 59 0.56 28.70 7.37
CA ALA A 59 0.68 30.16 7.31
C ALA A 59 0.32 30.86 8.64
N SER A 60 -0.60 30.28 9.41
CA SER A 60 -1.03 30.80 10.72
C SER A 60 -0.38 30.05 11.89
N ASN A 61 -0.11 28.75 11.70
CA ASN A 61 0.40 27.89 12.75
C ASN A 61 1.53 26.99 12.22
N TRP A 62 2.77 27.36 12.53
CA TRP A 62 3.96 26.61 12.13
C TRP A 62 3.97 25.14 12.60
N THR A 63 3.25 24.80 13.68
CA THR A 63 3.15 23.40 14.15
C THR A 63 2.31 22.53 13.22
N SER A 64 1.42 23.11 12.40
CA SER A 64 0.63 22.38 11.41
C SER A 64 1.49 21.70 10.35
N LEU A 65 2.69 22.22 10.08
CA LEU A 65 3.64 21.60 9.17
C LEU A 65 4.17 20.26 9.72
N LEU A 66 4.44 20.19 11.02
CA LEU A 66 4.87 18.96 11.69
C LEU A 66 3.75 17.91 11.63
N TRP A 67 2.51 18.32 11.87
CA TRP A 67 1.34 17.45 11.72
C TRP A 67 1.13 16.97 10.29
N ALA A 68 1.31 17.84 9.29
CA ALA A 68 1.26 17.43 7.88
C ALA A 68 2.31 16.36 7.56
N GLY A 69 3.54 16.55 8.05
CA GLY A 69 4.61 15.55 7.94
C GLY A 69 4.25 14.22 8.62
N LEU A 70 3.64 14.27 9.81
CA LEU A 70 3.18 13.08 10.51
C LEU A 70 2.09 12.32 9.73
N VAL A 71 1.09 13.03 9.19
CA VAL A 71 0.04 12.43 8.34
C VAL A 71 0.66 11.78 7.09
N PHE A 72 1.65 12.44 6.49
CA PHE A 72 2.39 11.88 5.36
C PHE A 72 3.20 10.63 5.72
N LEU A 73 3.78 10.56 6.92
CA LEU A 73 4.46 9.35 7.42
C LEU A 73 3.47 8.23 7.77
N LEU A 74 2.24 8.58 8.15
CA LEU A 74 1.19 7.61 8.44
C LEU A 74 0.59 7.00 7.15
N TYR A 75 0.64 7.72 6.03
CA TYR A 75 0.21 7.26 4.71
C TYR A 75 0.71 5.85 4.34
N PRO A 76 2.03 5.58 4.28
CA PRO A 76 2.51 4.25 3.93
C PRO A 76 2.10 3.19 4.95
N LEU A 77 1.88 3.56 6.21
CA LEU A 77 1.50 2.64 7.27
C LEU A 77 0.06 2.16 7.14
N LEU A 78 -0.83 2.99 6.59
CA LEU A 78 -2.25 2.64 6.40
C LEU A 78 -2.52 2.09 5.00
N VAL A 79 -1.99 2.75 3.96
CA VAL A 79 -2.34 2.45 2.57
C VAL A 79 -1.60 1.22 2.05
N LYS A 80 -0.29 1.08 2.34
CA LYS A 80 0.48 -0.07 1.83
C LYS A 80 -0.03 -1.43 2.33
N PRO A 81 -0.36 -1.65 3.62
CA PRO A 81 -0.82 -2.98 4.04
C PRO A 81 -2.16 -3.38 3.44
N ILE A 82 -3.06 -2.42 3.20
CA ILE A 82 -4.33 -2.67 2.51
C ILE A 82 -4.06 -2.99 1.04
N GLN A 83 -3.23 -2.20 0.37
CA GLN A 83 -2.82 -2.45 -1.01
C GLN A 83 -2.17 -3.84 -1.15
N HIS A 84 -1.28 -4.22 -0.25
CA HIS A 84 -0.65 -5.54 -0.24
C HIS A 84 -1.65 -6.67 0.01
N SER A 85 -2.65 -6.45 0.87
CA SER A 85 -3.73 -7.42 1.11
C SER A 85 -4.57 -7.66 -0.15
N ILE A 86 -4.89 -6.61 -0.90
CA ILE A 86 -5.62 -6.72 -2.16
C ILE A 86 -4.75 -7.39 -3.22
N CYS A 87 -3.49 -6.95 -3.39
CA CYS A 87 -2.55 -7.57 -4.32
C CYS A 87 -2.37 -9.08 -4.05
N ALA A 88 -2.32 -9.50 -2.79
CA ALA A 88 -2.13 -10.90 -2.42
C ALA A 88 -3.24 -11.83 -2.95
N LYS A 89 -4.45 -11.30 -3.21
CA LYS A 89 -5.54 -12.06 -3.85
C LYS A 89 -5.24 -12.41 -5.31
N TYR A 90 -4.46 -11.58 -5.99
CA TYR A 90 -4.13 -11.71 -7.42
C TYR A 90 -2.78 -12.38 -7.68
N LEU A 91 -2.05 -12.72 -6.62
CA LEU A 91 -0.82 -13.49 -6.72
C LEU A 91 -1.17 -14.97 -6.97
N ALA A 92 -0.59 -15.54 -8.03
CA ALA A 92 -0.67 -16.97 -8.25
C ALA A 92 -0.07 -17.73 -7.04
N PRO A 93 -0.62 -18.90 -6.67
CA PRO A 93 0.05 -19.80 -5.73
C PRO A 93 1.48 -20.06 -6.21
N ASN A 94 2.47 -20.04 -5.32
CA ASN A 94 3.80 -20.52 -5.68
C ASN A 94 3.67 -21.98 -6.10
N SER A 95 3.95 -22.26 -7.37
CA SER A 95 3.98 -23.59 -7.97
C SER A 95 5.22 -24.39 -7.53
N ASP A 96 5.62 -24.31 -6.26
CA ASP A 96 6.72 -25.11 -5.70
C ASP A 96 6.28 -26.57 -5.41
N LYS A 97 5.29 -27.08 -6.15
CA LYS A 97 4.79 -28.45 -6.05
C LYS A 97 4.62 -29.18 -7.39
N GLU A 98 5.14 -28.64 -8.50
CA GLU A 98 5.05 -29.32 -9.81
C GLU A 98 6.35 -30.03 -10.23
N HIS A 99 7.34 -30.11 -9.34
CA HIS A 99 8.55 -30.91 -9.55
C HIS A 99 8.98 -31.57 -8.23
N ALA A 100 8.23 -32.58 -7.77
CA ALA A 100 8.69 -33.57 -6.80
C ALA A 100 8.08 -34.93 -7.15
#